data_AF-A0A3M7R5J4-F1
#
_entry.id   AF-A0A3M7R5J4-F1
#
_cell.length_a   1.000
_cell.length_b   1.000
_cell.length_c   1.000
_cell.angle_alpha   90.00
_cell.angle_beta   90.00
_cell.angle_gamma   90.00
#
_symmetry.space_group_name_H-M   'P 1'
#
loop_
_entity.id
_entity.type
_entity.pdbx_description
1 polymer ?
#
loop_
_entity_poly.entity_id
_entity_poly.type
_entity_poly.pdbx_seq_one_letter_code
_entity_poly.pdbx_strand_id
1 'polypeptide(L)' 'MGRVVTLNNQDFRRSKCSCPSYVKKNICKHIIGVASYFKLYTIPLEIKNLPMEEKRKRGGPKKATKALVRM' A
#
# COMPACT_ATOMS: atom_id res chain seq x y z
N MET A 1 -3.55 -4.01 17.58
CA MET A 1 -2.11 -3.80 17.85
C MET A 1 -1.57 -2.70 16.96
N GLY A 2 -1.14 -1.58 17.53
CA GLY A 2 -0.51 -0.49 16.78
C GLY A 2 0.82 -0.93 16.18
N ARG A 3 1.15 -0.46 14.99
CA ARG A 3 2.46 -0.69 14.36
C ARG A 3 3.31 0.55 14.62
N VAL A 4 4.52 0.35 15.15
CA VAL A 4 5.44 1.44 15.48
C VAL A 4 6.34 1.69 14.27
N VAL A 5 6.53 2.97 13.94
CA VAL A 5 7.41 3.44 12.86
C VAL A 5 8.40 4.43 13.46
N THR A 6 9.69 4.16 13.31
CA THR A 6 10.76 5.10 13.64
C THR A 6 11.22 5.74 12.34
N LEU A 7 10.83 6.99 12.12
CA LEU A 7 11.14 7.74 10.91
C LEU A 7 12.51 8.42 11.02
N ASN A 8 13.30 8.37 9.94
CA ASN A 8 14.48 9.22 9.80
C ASN A 8 14.10 10.42 8.91
N ASN A 9 14.31 11.64 9.44
CA ASN A 9 13.89 12.89 8.78
C ASN A 9 14.70 13.26 7.54
N GLN A 10 15.94 12.75 7.41
CA GLN A 10 16.75 13.03 6.21
C GLN A 10 16.44 12.06 5.08
N ASP A 11 16.21 10.79 5.43
CA ASP A 11 16.12 9.72 4.44
C ASP A 11 15.13 8.66 4.91
N PHE A 12 13.91 8.70 4.35
CA PHE A 12 12.84 7.81 4.77
C PHE A 12 13.18 6.32 4.53
N ARG A 13 14.10 6.02 3.61
CA ARG A 13 14.58 4.66 3.33
C ARG A 13 15.31 4.03 4.51
N ARG A 14 15.89 4.83 5.40
CA ARG A 14 16.57 4.39 6.62
C ARG A 14 15.62 4.24 7.82
N SER A 15 14.32 4.44 7.61
CA SER A 15 13.30 4.31 8.65
C SER A 15 13.03 2.85 9.00
N LYS A 16 12.60 2.60 10.23
CA LYS A 16 12.29 1.26 10.75
C LYS A 16 10.80 1.12 11.03
N CYS A 17 10.24 -0.07 10.79
CA CYS A 17 8.86 -0.37 11.12
C CYS A 17 8.73 -1.78 11.72
N SER A 18 7.88 -1.95 12.73
CA SER A 18 7.64 -3.24 13.37
C SER A 18 6.71 -4.18 12.58
N CYS A 19 6.34 -3.85 11.33
CA CYS A 19 5.37 -4.64 10.58
C CYS A 19 6.00 -5.87 9.88
N PRO A 20 5.26 -6.98 9.71
CA PRO A 20 5.79 -8.17 9.04
C PRO A 20 6.28 -7.93 7.60
N SER A 21 5.63 -7.00 6.89
CA SER A 21 6.03 -6.64 5.53
C SER A 21 7.39 -5.96 5.48
N TYR A 22 7.73 -5.15 6.49
CA TYR A 22 9.03 -4.50 6.61
C TYR A 22 10.13 -5.52 6.87
N VAL A 23 9.90 -6.46 7.79
CA VAL A 23 10.88 -7.52 8.10
C VAL A 23 11.31 -8.29 6.85
N LYS A 24 10.40 -8.51 5.89
CA LYS A 24 10.71 -9.23 4.65
C LYS A 24 11.41 -8.41 3.58
N LYS A 25 11.12 -7.10 3.48
CA LYS A 25 11.49 -6.27 2.31
C LYS A 25 12.26 -4.99 2.67
N ASN A 26 12.47 -4.73 3.96
CA ASN A 26 13.01 -3.48 4.51
C ASN A 26 12.28 -2.21 4.06
N ILE A 27 11.09 -2.34 3.47
CA ILE A 27 10.22 -1.24 3.07
C ILE A 27 8.76 -1.67 3.27
N CYS A 28 7.92 -0.74 3.70
CA CYS A 28 6.50 -1.03 3.92
C CYS A 28 5.62 0.20 3.70
N LYS A 29 4.32 -0.05 3.51
CA LYS A 29 3.32 1.01 3.33
C LYS A 29 3.24 2.00 4.50
N HIS A 30 3.58 1.60 5.72
CA HIS A 30 3.58 2.51 6.86
C HIS A 30 4.70 3.55 6.75
N ILE A 31 5.90 3.13 6.35
CA ILE A 31 7.02 4.07 6.17
C ILE A 31 6.68 5.07 5.05
N ILE A 32 6.13 4.59 3.93
CA ILE A 32 5.74 5.47 2.81
C ILE A 32 4.63 6.44 3.24
N GLY A 33 3.61 5.95 3.94
CA GLY A 33 2.51 6.79 4.43
C GLY A 33 2.98 7.85 5.43
N VAL A 34 3.80 7.47 6.41
CA VAL A 34 4.37 8.41 7.39
C VAL A 34 5.32 9.40 6.71
N ALA A 35 6.19 8.95 5.80
CA ALA A 35 7.08 9.83 5.04
C ALA A 35 6.31 10.85 4.19
N SER A 36 5.18 10.45 3.61
CA SER A 36 4.29 11.35 2.88
C SER A 36 3.60 12.36 3.79
N TYR A 37 3.15 11.94 4.99
CA TYR A 37 2.58 12.83 6.00
C TYR A 37 3.58 13.91 6.44
N PHE A 38 4.84 13.53 6.67
CA PHE A 38 5.93 14.45 7.01
C PHE A 38 6.53 15.20 5.80
N LYS A 39 5.95 15.06 4.60
CA LYS A 39 6.41 15.70 3.34
C LYS A 39 7.87 15.36 2.97
N LEU A 40 8.42 14.27 3.49
CA LEU A 40 9.74 13.75 3.14
C LEU A 40 9.73 12.99 1.80
N TYR A 41 8.55 12.51 1.40
CA TYR A 41 8.35 11.81 0.15
C TYR A 41 7.07 12.29 -0.52
N THR A 42 7.21 12.83 -1.73
CA THR A 42 6.08 13.18 -2.58
C THR A 42 5.69 11.98 -3.42
N ILE A 43 4.48 11.47 -3.22
CA ILE A 43 3.93 10.40 -4.07
C ILE A 43 3.73 10.99 -5.47
N PRO A 44 4.33 10.39 -6.52
CA PRO A 44 4.21 10.91 -7.88
C PRO A 44 2.74 10.95 -8.31
N LEU A 45 2.37 12.02 -9.03
CA LEU A 45 0.98 12.24 -9.47
C LEU A 45 0.46 11.11 -10.35
N GLU A 46 1.33 10.48 -11.15
CA GLU A 46 0.97 9.34 -11.99
C GLU A 46 0.38 8.18 -11.17
N ILE A 47 0.93 7.90 -9.99
CA ILE A 47 0.43 6.87 -9.08
C ILE A 47 -0.82 7.33 -8.33
N LYS A 48 -0.95 8.63 -8.08
CA LYS A 48 -2.14 9.19 -7.43
C LYS A 48 -3.36 9.22 -8.36
N ASN A 49 -3.12 9.43 -9.66
CA ASN A 49 -4.14 9.49 -10.71
C ASN A 49 -4.49 8.11 -11.28
N LEU A 50 -3.74 7.07 -10.93
CA LEU A 50 -4.10 5.70 -11.26
C LEU A 50 -5.50 5.44 -10.70
N PRO A 51 -6.48 5.08 -11.56
CA PRO A 51 -7.82 4.81 -11.08
C PRO A 51 -7.74 3.68 -10.08
N MET A 52 -8.11 3.96 -8.83
CA MET A 52 -8.26 2.91 -7.83
C MET A 52 -9.28 1.93 -8.39
N GLU A 53 -8.93 0.65 -8.46
CA GLU A 53 -9.84 -0.39 -8.94
C GLU A 53 -11.16 -0.22 -8.20
N GLU A 54 -12.25 -0.08 -8.95
CA GLU A 54 -13.57 0.14 -8.37
C GLU A 54 -13.85 -1.03 -7.43
N LYS A 55 -13.98 -0.73 -6.12
CA LYS A 55 -14.42 -1.73 -5.15
C LYS A 55 -15.71 -2.32 -5.69
N ARG A 56 -15.71 -3.64 -5.93
CA ARG A 56 -16.89 -4.34 -6.43
C ARG A 56 -18.12 -3.91 -5.65
N LYS A 57 -19.16 -3.53 -6.37
CA LYS A 57 -20.47 -3.24 -5.78
C LYS A 57 -20.88 -4.43 -4.91
N ARG A 58 -21.27 -4.15 -3.67
CA ARG A 58 -21.76 -5.19 -2.75
C ARG A 58 -22.96 -5.89 -3.39
N GLY A 59 -22.89 -7.21 -3.53
CA GLY A 59 -23.95 -8.00 -4.20
C GLY A 59 -23.81 -8.14 -5.72
N GLY A 60 -22.81 -7.52 -6.35
CA GLY A 60 -22.55 -7.75 -7.78
C GLY A 60 -22.12 -9.20 -8.06
N PRO A 61 -22.56 -9.81 -9.17
CA PRO A 61 -22.19 -11.18 -9.51
C PRO A 61 -20.66 -11.30 -9.61
N LYS A 62 -20.10 -12.37 -9.04
CA LYS A 62 -18.68 -12.68 -9.22
C LYS A 62 -18.44 -12.96 -10.70
N LYS A 63 -17.36 -12.42 -11.28
CA LYS A 63 -16.84 -12.94 -12.56
C LYS A 63 -16.75 -14.46 -12.43
N ALA A 64 -17.37 -15.19 -13.36
CA ALA A 64 -17.31 -16.64 -13.36
C ALA A 64 -15.83 -17.06 -13.40
N THR A 65 -15.44 -17.95 -12.48
CA THR A 65 -14.13 -18.61 -12.55
C THR A 65 -14.06 -19.35 -13.88
N LYS A 66 -12.88 -19.47 -14.51
CA LYS A 66 -12.71 -20.15 -15.81
C LYS A 66 -13.32 -21.57 -15.84
N ALA A 67 -13.42 -22.23 -14.68
CA ALA A 67 -14.05 -23.54 -14.51
C ALA A 67 -15.61 -23.54 -14.61
N LEU A 68 -16.27 -22.38 -14.50
CA LEU A 68 -17.73 -22.23 -14.52
C LEU A 68 -18.23 -21.60 -15.84
N VAL A 69 -17.33 -21.27 -16.76
CA VAL A 69 -17.68 -20.86 -18.11
C VAL A 69 -17.99 -22.14 -18.90
N ARG A 70 -19.26 -22.35 -19.27
CA ARG A 70 -19.62 -23.40 -20.23
C ARG A 70 -18.92 -23.08 -21.55
N MET A 71 -18.16 -24.03 -22.09
CA MET A 71 -17.63 -23.98 -23.46
C MET A 71 -18.79 -23.89 -24.45
#